data_AF-A0A4Q6FYX7-F1
#
_entry.id   AF-A0A4Q6FYX7-F1
#
_cell.length_a   1.000
_cell.length_b   1.000
_cell.length_c   1.000
_cell.angle_alpha   90.00
_cell.angle_beta   90.00
_cell.angle_gamma   90.00
#
_symmetry.space_group_name_H-M   'P 1'
#
loop_
_entity.id
_entity.type
_entity.pdbx_description
1 polymer ?
#
loop_
_entity_poly.entity_id
_entity_poly.type
_entity_poly.pdbx_seq_one_letter_code
_entity_poly.pdbx_strand_id
1 'polypeptide(L)'
;MNSFISNVVGAANYDIGHTLYYNPSDGSGWGSDSPCRQNSKANGTSFSYGAMIHEVGHQFGAPHSCYIEGNDSMRNTIMCRGGENSDYFHQASLEKIINYSRKGDGKLCGTRKAVANTPPRPYLGFKNDITIPAQTPFALTGAAIDTENQNELTYNWQQIDPNVPLDTGKYDNANAAFRSFFPTAGGFVRYLPNLPDLVQGKATPTEILSKQSRTLNFALVVRDNSKLAGGVDWINAKVNVLGTAGPFKITAPAAAVSWKVGSSQTISWDVAGTDKAPISTSKVNILLSTDNGATFHMIKTAVPNTGAIELMVPDLVTTSGKIMIQAVDNIFFAVGSAAKISIVK
;
A
#
# COMPACT_ATOMS: atom_id res chain seq x y z
N MET A 1 -29.82 21.12 1.69
CA MET A 1 -30.28 21.05 3.10
C MET A 1 -31.51 20.16 3.15
N ASN A 2 -31.43 19.03 3.85
CA ASN A 2 -32.60 18.19 4.06
C ASN A 2 -33.53 18.87 5.08
N SER A 3 -34.55 19.56 4.57
CA SER A 3 -35.51 20.31 5.39
C SER A 3 -36.32 19.39 6.31
N PHE A 4 -36.51 18.12 5.94
CA PHE A 4 -37.20 17.14 6.77
C PHE A 4 -36.51 16.94 8.12
N ILE A 5 -35.20 16.64 8.13
CA ILE A 5 -34.45 16.46 9.38
C ILE A 5 -34.53 17.72 10.24
N SER A 6 -34.34 18.88 9.62
CA SER A 6 -34.35 20.17 10.33
C SER A 6 -35.71 20.51 10.93
N ASN A 7 -36.80 20.18 10.23
CA ASN A 7 -38.17 20.45 10.66
C ASN A 7 -38.68 19.46 11.71
N VAL A 8 -38.25 18.19 11.64
CA VAL A 8 -38.71 17.12 12.55
C VAL A 8 -37.84 17.05 13.80
N VAL A 9 -36.52 17.02 13.64
CA VAL A 9 -35.58 16.84 14.76
C VAL A 9 -35.25 18.19 15.42
N GLY A 10 -35.31 19.28 14.66
CA GLY A 10 -34.87 20.60 15.09
C GLY A 10 -33.36 20.77 14.96
N ALA A 11 -32.91 21.84 14.30
CA ALA A 11 -31.49 22.06 14.03
C ALA A 11 -30.60 22.10 15.30
N ALA A 12 -31.13 22.41 16.48
CA ALA A 12 -30.34 22.40 17.71
C ALA A 12 -29.95 20.99 18.20
N ASN A 13 -30.63 19.94 17.74
CA ASN A 13 -30.59 18.61 18.34
C ASN A 13 -29.68 17.61 17.62
N TYR A 14 -28.90 18.06 16.64
CA TYR A 14 -27.95 17.20 15.91
C TYR A 14 -26.74 17.97 15.40
N ASP A 15 -25.63 17.27 15.25
CA ASP A 15 -24.36 17.81 14.75
C ASP A 15 -24.17 17.55 13.24
N ILE A 16 -24.69 16.42 12.77
CA ILE A 16 -24.72 15.95 11.38
C ILE A 16 -26.08 15.29 11.12
N GLY A 17 -26.64 15.52 9.94
CA GLY A 17 -27.85 14.88 9.46
C GLY A 17 -27.59 14.18 8.13
N HIS A 18 -28.09 12.96 8.02
CA HIS A 18 -27.96 12.13 6.83
C HIS A 18 -29.27 11.33 6.65
N THR A 19 -29.84 11.35 5.45
CA THR A 19 -31.00 10.48 5.13
C THR A 19 -30.55 9.22 4.44
N LEU A 20 -30.98 8.08 4.96
CA LEU A 20 -30.81 6.79 4.29
C LEU A 20 -32.14 6.38 3.66
N TYR A 21 -32.16 6.32 2.34
CA TYR A 21 -33.19 5.60 1.60
C TYR A 21 -32.63 4.24 1.26
N TYR A 22 -33.37 3.15 1.52
CA TYR A 22 -32.85 1.81 1.21
C TYR A 22 -33.35 1.34 -0.16
N ASN A 23 -32.46 1.40 -1.15
CA ASN A 23 -32.60 0.75 -2.45
C ASN A 23 -31.33 -0.05 -2.74
N PRO A 24 -31.34 -1.39 -2.57
CA PRO A 24 -30.14 -2.21 -2.71
C PRO A 24 -29.53 -2.19 -4.12
N SER A 25 -30.29 -1.74 -5.11
CA SER A 25 -29.86 -1.58 -6.51
C SER A 25 -29.18 -0.23 -6.79
N ASP A 26 -29.17 0.70 -5.84
CA ASP A 26 -28.70 2.07 -6.03
C ASP A 26 -27.53 2.40 -5.08
N GLY A 27 -26.34 2.53 -5.66
CA GLY A 27 -25.11 2.91 -4.97
C GLY A 27 -24.88 4.42 -4.91
N SER A 28 -25.86 5.25 -5.30
CA SER A 28 -25.71 6.69 -5.33
C SER A 28 -25.93 7.35 -3.97
N GLY A 29 -25.53 8.61 -3.89
CA GLY A 29 -25.69 9.44 -2.73
C GLY A 29 -25.24 10.87 -3.02
N TRP A 30 -25.39 11.72 -2.02
CA TRP A 30 -24.87 13.08 -2.05
C TRP A 30 -24.49 13.53 -0.64
N GLY A 31 -23.26 14.01 -0.50
CA GLY A 31 -22.73 14.66 0.69
C GLY A 31 -22.02 15.95 0.32
N SER A 32 -21.95 16.86 1.29
CA SER A 32 -21.12 18.06 1.21
C SER A 32 -20.72 18.48 2.61
N ASP A 33 -19.58 19.14 2.75
CA ASP A 33 -19.08 19.74 3.99
C ASP A 33 -20.21 20.40 4.77
N SER A 34 -20.67 19.75 5.84
CA SER A 34 -21.93 20.12 6.50
C SER A 34 -21.94 20.04 8.01
N PRO A 35 -21.29 19.08 8.69
CA PRO A 35 -21.37 18.96 10.14
C PRO A 35 -21.05 20.29 10.84
N CYS A 36 -21.80 20.56 11.91
CA CYS A 36 -21.71 21.80 12.69
C CYS A 36 -22.12 23.10 11.98
N ARG A 37 -22.52 23.08 10.69
CA ARG A 37 -23.01 24.28 10.00
C ARG A 37 -24.52 24.43 10.21
N GLN A 38 -24.93 25.47 10.95
CA GLN A 38 -26.33 25.64 11.41
C GLN A 38 -27.40 25.46 10.33
N ASN A 39 -27.15 25.93 9.11
CA ASN A 39 -28.12 25.90 8.00
C ASN A 39 -27.82 24.82 6.94
N SER A 40 -26.83 23.96 7.16
CA SER A 40 -26.49 22.92 6.19
C SER A 40 -26.07 21.59 6.80
N LYS A 41 -26.05 21.44 8.13
CA LYS A 41 -25.62 20.21 8.79
C LYS A 41 -26.42 18.95 8.51
N ALA A 42 -27.59 19.06 7.87
CA ALA A 42 -28.34 17.94 7.31
C ALA A 42 -28.19 17.84 5.77
N ASN A 43 -26.98 17.96 5.22
CA ASN A 43 -26.73 17.87 3.77
C ASN A 43 -26.00 16.58 3.39
N GLY A 44 -26.62 15.45 3.75
CA GLY A 44 -26.19 14.10 3.38
C GLY A 44 -27.41 13.24 3.03
N THR A 45 -27.31 12.45 1.96
CA THR A 45 -28.27 11.40 1.63
C THR A 45 -27.59 10.24 0.94
N SER A 46 -28.06 9.02 1.16
CA SER A 46 -27.57 7.82 0.47
C SER A 46 -28.73 6.88 0.15
N PHE A 47 -28.57 6.10 -0.92
CA PHE A 47 -29.56 5.12 -1.38
C PHE A 47 -29.21 3.68 -0.99
N SER A 48 -28.06 3.47 -0.33
CA SER A 48 -27.64 2.18 0.23
C SER A 48 -26.66 2.37 1.39
N TYR A 49 -26.52 1.35 2.23
CA TYR A 49 -25.51 1.33 3.30
C TYR A 49 -24.08 1.47 2.77
N GLY A 50 -23.78 0.90 1.59
CA GLY A 50 -22.47 0.99 0.96
C GLY A 50 -22.12 2.43 0.54
N ALA A 51 -23.11 3.22 0.11
CA ALA A 51 -22.93 4.62 -0.22
C ALA A 51 -22.88 5.52 1.03
N MET A 52 -23.52 5.14 2.13
CA MET A 52 -23.61 5.98 3.33
C MET A 52 -22.23 6.42 3.85
N ILE A 53 -21.27 5.50 4.00
CA ILE A 53 -19.94 5.84 4.54
C ILE A 53 -19.17 6.75 3.56
N HIS A 54 -19.34 6.54 2.26
CA HIS A 54 -18.78 7.41 1.22
C HIS A 54 -19.31 8.83 1.33
N GLU A 55 -20.63 8.98 1.42
CA GLU A 55 -21.26 10.30 1.51
C GLU A 55 -21.00 10.98 2.85
N VAL A 56 -20.87 10.23 3.95
CA VAL A 56 -20.37 10.78 5.21
C VAL A 56 -18.93 11.29 5.04
N GLY A 57 -18.10 10.60 4.26
CA GLY A 57 -16.77 11.10 3.87
C GLY A 57 -16.84 12.47 3.21
N HIS A 58 -17.74 12.67 2.24
CA HIS A 58 -18.01 13.98 1.63
C HIS A 58 -18.55 15.00 2.64
N GLN A 59 -19.38 14.58 3.60
CA GLN A 59 -19.85 15.48 4.67
C GLN A 59 -18.69 16.00 5.54
N PHE A 60 -17.60 15.27 5.66
CA PHE A 60 -16.37 15.70 6.32
C PHE A 60 -15.31 16.25 5.35
N GLY A 61 -15.68 16.55 4.10
CA GLY A 61 -14.85 17.24 3.12
C GLY A 61 -13.78 16.42 2.42
N ALA A 62 -13.88 15.08 2.46
CA ALA A 62 -13.08 14.24 1.59
C ALA A 62 -13.62 14.32 0.16
N PRO A 63 -12.83 14.72 -0.85
CA PRO A 63 -13.20 14.52 -2.25
C PRO A 63 -13.04 13.05 -2.63
N HIS A 64 -13.43 12.71 -3.87
CA HIS A 64 -13.11 11.40 -4.40
C HIS A 64 -11.61 11.13 -4.39
N SER A 65 -11.22 9.93 -3.99
CA SER A 65 -9.83 9.47 -4.01
C SER A 65 -9.39 8.98 -5.38
N CYS A 66 -10.26 8.99 -6.39
CA CYS A 66 -9.91 8.55 -7.74
C CYS A 66 -10.73 9.30 -8.80
N TYR A 67 -10.32 9.14 -10.06
CA TYR A 67 -11.15 9.55 -11.20
C TYR A 67 -12.11 8.42 -11.60
N ILE A 68 -13.42 8.66 -11.50
CA ILE A 68 -14.48 7.64 -11.60
C ILE A 68 -14.52 6.93 -12.97
N GLU A 69 -13.95 7.52 -14.04
CA GLU A 69 -13.97 6.94 -15.39
C GLU A 69 -12.67 6.20 -15.79
N GLY A 70 -11.66 6.11 -14.91
CA GLY A 70 -10.34 5.52 -15.24
C GLY A 70 -9.96 4.33 -14.35
N ASN A 71 -9.19 3.38 -14.88
CA ASN A 71 -8.69 2.20 -14.14
C ASN A 71 -7.64 2.63 -13.11
N ASP A 72 -8.09 3.24 -12.02
CA ASP A 72 -7.25 3.87 -11.02
C ASP A 72 -6.73 2.84 -10.00
N SER A 73 -5.45 2.94 -9.68
CA SER A 73 -4.79 2.30 -8.54
C SER A 73 -5.54 2.51 -7.20
N MET A 74 -6.38 3.54 -7.10
CA MET A 74 -7.11 3.94 -5.90
C MET A 74 -8.52 3.30 -5.76
N ARG A 75 -8.88 2.37 -6.66
CA ARG A 75 -10.19 1.68 -6.78
C ARG A 75 -10.64 0.81 -5.59
N ASN A 76 -9.89 0.76 -4.49
CA ASN A 76 -10.21 -0.06 -3.32
C ASN A 76 -10.46 0.77 -2.06
N THR A 77 -10.87 2.03 -2.20
CA THR A 77 -11.06 2.94 -1.05
C THR A 77 -12.48 3.50 -1.05
N ILE A 78 -12.96 3.84 0.15
CA ILE A 78 -14.32 4.35 0.36
C ILE A 78 -14.65 5.48 -0.62
N MET A 79 -13.74 6.44 -0.82
CA MET A 79 -13.99 7.63 -1.64
C MET A 79 -13.79 7.46 -3.16
N CYS A 80 -13.58 6.25 -3.68
CA CYS A 80 -13.42 6.04 -5.12
C CYS A 80 -14.62 5.32 -5.74
N ARG A 81 -14.80 4.05 -5.35
CA ARG A 81 -15.95 3.18 -5.60
C ARG A 81 -15.65 1.92 -4.82
N GLY A 82 -16.50 1.56 -3.87
CA GLY A 82 -16.30 0.34 -3.07
C GLY A 82 -16.42 -0.92 -3.93
N GLY A 83 -15.43 -1.80 -3.83
CA GLY A 83 -15.54 -3.23 -4.14
C GLY A 83 -15.47 -4.07 -2.85
N GLU A 84 -15.29 -5.38 -2.96
CA GLU A 84 -14.98 -6.23 -1.79
C GLU A 84 -13.71 -5.72 -1.07
N ASN A 85 -13.70 -5.72 0.27
CA ASN A 85 -12.58 -5.25 1.09
C ASN A 85 -12.15 -3.80 0.79
N SER A 86 -13.11 -2.88 0.60
CA SER A 86 -12.85 -1.45 0.35
C SER A 86 -13.23 -0.53 1.52
N ASP A 87 -13.47 -1.09 2.71
CA ASP A 87 -13.97 -0.36 3.89
C ASP A 87 -12.84 0.42 4.61
N TYR A 88 -12.09 1.22 3.86
CA TYR A 88 -11.10 2.14 4.41
C TYR A 88 -10.94 3.40 3.57
N PHE A 89 -10.61 4.50 4.25
CA PHE A 89 -10.25 5.76 3.60
C PHE A 89 -8.78 5.75 3.17
N HIS A 90 -8.51 6.34 2.01
CA HIS A 90 -7.17 6.69 1.57
C HIS A 90 -6.58 7.78 2.49
N GLN A 91 -5.25 7.87 2.58
CA GLN A 91 -4.54 8.89 3.37
C GLN A 91 -5.03 10.29 3.02
N ALA A 92 -5.12 10.62 1.73
CA ALA A 92 -5.61 11.93 1.29
C ALA A 92 -7.04 12.24 1.79
N SER A 93 -7.92 11.24 1.84
CA SER A 93 -9.27 11.39 2.39
C SER A 93 -9.25 11.56 3.91
N LEU A 94 -8.44 10.75 4.62
CA LEU A 94 -8.25 10.86 6.07
C LEU A 94 -7.75 12.25 6.47
N GLU A 95 -6.77 12.80 5.73
CA GLU A 95 -6.25 14.14 5.95
C GLU A 95 -7.33 15.21 5.84
N LYS A 96 -8.22 15.12 4.84
CA LYS A 96 -9.34 16.06 4.68
C LYS A 96 -10.33 15.95 5.83
N ILE A 97 -10.74 14.72 6.18
CA ILE A 97 -11.68 14.44 7.28
C ILE A 97 -11.15 14.95 8.62
N ILE A 98 -9.87 14.69 8.92
CA ILE A 98 -9.22 15.14 10.15
C ILE A 98 -9.11 16.66 10.17
N ASN A 99 -8.71 17.29 9.06
CA ASN A 99 -8.62 18.75 9.01
C ASN A 99 -10.00 19.41 9.18
N TYR A 100 -11.06 18.90 8.55
CA TYR A 100 -12.42 19.42 8.71
C TYR A 100 -12.90 19.28 10.16
N SER A 101 -12.81 18.07 10.74
CA SER A 101 -13.33 17.77 12.07
C SER A 101 -12.53 18.41 13.22
N ARG A 102 -11.23 18.68 13.03
CA ARG A 102 -10.35 19.20 14.08
C ARG A 102 -10.00 20.67 13.93
N LYS A 103 -9.91 21.19 12.70
CA LYS A 103 -9.45 22.56 12.41
C LYS A 103 -10.51 23.42 11.72
N GLY A 104 -11.39 22.81 10.92
CA GLY A 104 -12.50 23.46 10.21
C GLY A 104 -13.79 23.57 11.03
N ASP A 105 -14.92 23.71 10.34
CA ASP A 105 -16.23 23.94 10.95
C ASP A 105 -16.70 22.76 11.81
N GLY A 106 -16.29 21.53 11.47
CA GLY A 106 -16.62 20.32 12.22
C GLY A 106 -16.13 20.35 13.69
N LYS A 107 -15.25 21.30 14.04
CA LYS A 107 -14.78 21.50 15.42
C LYS A 107 -15.78 22.27 16.31
N LEU A 108 -16.76 22.96 15.71
CA LEU A 108 -17.65 23.94 16.34
C LEU A 108 -18.83 23.31 17.10
N CYS A 109 -19.06 22.01 16.92
CA CYS A 109 -20.10 21.25 17.59
C CYS A 109 -19.57 19.88 18.06
N GLY A 110 -20.48 19.04 18.58
CA GLY A 110 -20.11 17.77 19.19
C GLY A 110 -19.53 17.91 20.61
N THR A 111 -19.76 16.88 21.42
CA THR A 111 -19.18 16.80 22.77
C THR A 111 -17.77 16.21 22.71
N ARG A 112 -16.78 16.94 23.22
CA ARG A 112 -15.40 16.44 23.31
C ARG A 112 -15.22 15.66 24.61
N LYS A 113 -14.93 14.37 24.47
CA LYS A 113 -14.55 13.51 25.60
C LYS A 113 -13.07 13.17 25.49
N ALA A 114 -12.31 13.43 26.55
CA ALA A 114 -10.94 12.96 26.63
C ALA A 114 -10.93 11.43 26.71
N VAL A 115 -10.00 10.83 25.98
CA VAL A 115 -9.74 9.39 25.98
C VAL A 115 -8.29 9.17 26.36
N ALA A 116 -7.99 8.06 27.03
CA ALA A 116 -6.63 7.74 27.46
C ALA A 116 -5.73 7.23 26.33
N ASN A 117 -6.34 6.81 25.22
CA ASN A 117 -5.66 6.24 24.07
C ASN A 117 -5.00 7.32 23.20
N THR A 118 -3.82 7.03 22.67
CA THR A 118 -3.07 7.93 21.78
C THR A 118 -3.02 7.39 20.35
N PRO A 119 -2.88 8.24 19.32
CA PRO A 119 -2.67 7.74 17.96
C PRO A 119 -1.34 6.98 17.84
N PRO A 120 -1.27 5.96 16.96
CA PRO A 120 -0.04 5.22 16.73
C PRO A 120 1.02 6.13 16.12
N ARG A 121 2.30 5.86 16.38
CA ARG A 121 3.42 6.60 15.78
C ARG A 121 4.17 5.76 14.76
N PRO A 122 3.92 5.93 13.45
CA PRO A 122 4.56 5.14 12.40
C PRO A 122 5.99 5.59 12.11
N TYR A 123 6.82 4.64 11.65
CA TYR A 123 8.18 4.89 11.17
C TYR A 123 8.56 3.95 10.01
N LEU A 124 9.49 4.41 9.18
CA LEU A 124 9.98 3.67 8.01
C LEU A 124 11.00 2.60 8.43
N GLY A 125 10.93 1.42 7.81
CA GLY A 125 11.91 0.35 7.93
C GLY A 125 13.10 0.49 6.98
N PHE A 126 13.20 1.60 6.28
CA PHE A 126 14.25 1.94 5.31
C PHE A 126 14.52 3.44 5.31
N LYS A 127 15.64 3.85 4.70
CA LYS A 127 15.99 5.27 4.54
C LYS A 127 15.00 5.97 3.60
N ASN A 128 14.43 7.10 4.02
CA ASN A 128 13.58 7.89 3.13
C ASN A 128 14.39 8.52 1.97
N ASP A 129 13.72 8.88 0.87
CA ASP A 129 14.34 9.45 -0.33
C ASP A 129 15.37 8.48 -0.96
N ILE A 130 14.93 7.22 -1.14
CA ILE A 130 15.77 6.12 -1.61
C ILE A 130 15.68 5.97 -3.13
N THR A 131 16.81 5.66 -3.77
CA THR A 131 16.86 5.45 -5.23
C THR A 131 16.91 3.96 -5.56
N ILE A 132 16.00 3.52 -6.44
CA ILE A 132 15.88 2.15 -6.94
C ILE A 132 16.10 2.10 -8.46
N PRO A 133 16.56 0.96 -9.02
CA PRO A 133 16.64 0.77 -10.46
C PRO A 133 15.24 0.70 -11.11
N ALA A 134 15.13 1.10 -12.38
CA ALA A 134 13.91 0.95 -13.15
C ALA A 134 13.54 -0.52 -13.39
N GLN A 135 12.26 -0.77 -13.66
CA GLN A 135 11.70 -2.09 -13.96
C GLN A 135 12.08 -3.20 -12.96
N THR A 136 12.30 -2.84 -11.69
CA THR A 136 12.77 -3.75 -10.64
C THR A 136 11.79 -3.80 -9.47
N PRO A 137 11.38 -4.99 -9.01
CA PRO A 137 10.56 -5.14 -7.80
C PRO A 137 11.20 -4.51 -6.56
N PHE A 138 10.37 -3.99 -5.65
CA PHE A 138 10.81 -3.45 -4.38
C PHE A 138 9.81 -3.70 -3.26
N ALA A 139 10.27 -3.66 -2.02
CA ALA A 139 9.44 -3.90 -0.84
C ALA A 139 9.51 -2.69 0.10
N LEU A 140 8.35 -2.10 0.39
CA LEU A 140 8.23 -1.06 1.42
C LEU A 140 8.05 -1.75 2.77
N THR A 141 8.83 -1.33 3.76
CA THR A 141 8.76 -1.83 5.13
C THR A 141 8.58 -0.68 6.10
N GLY A 142 7.83 -0.91 7.16
CA GLY A 142 7.71 0.02 8.27
C GLY A 142 7.17 -0.66 9.50
N ALA A 143 6.85 0.13 10.51
CA ALA A 143 6.25 -0.31 11.76
C ALA A 143 5.65 0.91 12.47
N ALA A 144 5.04 0.70 13.62
CA ALA A 144 4.56 1.76 14.48
C ALA A 144 4.69 1.39 15.95
N ILE A 145 4.76 2.42 16.79
CA ILE A 145 4.67 2.28 18.25
C ILE A 145 3.29 2.77 18.67
N ASP A 146 2.61 1.96 19.47
CA ASP A 146 1.41 2.36 20.20
C ASP A 146 1.56 1.92 21.65
N THR A 147 1.50 2.88 22.57
CA THR A 147 1.78 2.66 24.00
C THR A 147 0.67 1.89 24.69
N GLU A 148 -0.55 1.91 24.15
CA GLU A 148 -1.73 1.30 24.75
C GLU A 148 -2.05 -0.07 24.14
N ASN A 149 -1.85 -0.23 22.83
CA ASN A 149 -2.41 -1.37 22.09
C ASN A 149 -1.57 -1.84 20.88
N GLN A 150 -0.25 -1.98 21.09
CA GLN A 150 0.72 -2.43 20.08
C GLN A 150 0.32 -3.62 19.18
N ASN A 151 -0.52 -4.55 19.68
CA ASN A 151 -0.96 -5.75 18.96
C ASN A 151 -2.28 -5.60 18.20
N GLU A 152 -2.95 -4.44 18.27
CA GLU A 152 -4.23 -4.17 17.60
C GLU A 152 -4.08 -3.20 16.41
N LEU A 153 -2.85 -3.01 15.93
CA LEU A 153 -2.54 -2.14 14.81
C LEU A 153 -2.76 -2.83 13.45
N THR A 154 -3.38 -2.10 12.53
CA THR A 154 -3.42 -2.49 11.11
C THR A 154 -2.72 -1.46 10.24
N TYR A 155 -2.11 -1.96 9.17
CA TYR A 155 -1.20 -1.21 8.32
C TYR A 155 -1.64 -1.34 6.87
N ASN A 156 -1.46 -0.28 6.09
CA ASN A 156 -1.32 -0.43 4.65
C ASN A 156 -0.45 0.67 4.04
N TRP A 157 0.29 0.27 3.01
CA TRP A 157 1.01 1.18 2.13
C TRP A 157 0.11 1.69 1.02
N GLN A 158 0.14 3.00 0.79
CA GLN A 158 -0.68 3.68 -0.21
C GLN A 158 0.20 4.58 -1.06
N GLN A 159 0.03 4.56 -2.38
CA GLN A 159 0.67 5.55 -3.25
C GLN A 159 -0.10 6.86 -3.16
N ILE A 160 0.60 7.97 -2.93
CA ILE A 160 0.02 9.30 -2.66
C ILE A 160 0.44 10.34 -3.71
N ASP A 161 0.95 9.90 -4.86
CA ASP A 161 1.26 10.80 -5.98
C ASP A 161 -0.02 11.57 -6.38
N PRO A 162 0.03 12.91 -6.48
CA PRO A 162 -1.14 13.71 -6.80
C PRO A 162 -1.66 13.37 -8.20
N ASN A 163 -2.98 13.22 -8.33
CA ASN A 163 -3.69 12.95 -9.59
C ASN A 163 -3.26 13.93 -10.69
N VAL A 164 -2.30 13.55 -11.52
CA VAL A 164 -2.29 13.96 -12.92
C VAL A 164 -3.51 13.28 -13.54
N PRO A 165 -4.37 14.00 -14.29
CA PRO A 165 -5.50 13.37 -14.97
C PRO A 165 -5.02 12.11 -15.70
N LEU A 166 -5.72 11.00 -15.46
CA LEU A 166 -5.55 9.74 -16.16
C LEU A 166 -5.90 9.95 -17.64
N ASP A 167 -5.03 10.61 -18.40
CA ASP A 167 -5.25 10.81 -19.81
C ASP A 167 -5.13 9.43 -20.50
N THR A 168 -6.25 8.98 -21.07
CA THR A 168 -6.40 7.85 -22.00
C THR A 168 -6.35 6.40 -21.48
N GLY A 169 -6.44 6.13 -20.17
CA GLY A 169 -6.59 4.74 -19.71
C GLY A 169 -5.39 3.85 -20.00
N LYS A 170 -4.20 4.44 -20.11
CA LYS A 170 -2.92 3.72 -20.12
C LYS A 170 -2.21 4.00 -18.81
N TYR A 171 -1.94 2.94 -18.06
CA TYR A 171 -0.96 2.96 -17.00
C TYR A 171 0.42 3.24 -17.61
N ASP A 172 0.84 4.49 -17.61
CA ASP A 172 2.14 4.90 -18.13
C ASP A 172 3.02 5.47 -17.02
N ASN A 173 4.24 5.84 -17.39
CA ASN A 173 5.26 6.34 -16.47
C ASN A 173 4.89 7.66 -15.76
N ALA A 174 3.72 8.27 -15.98
CA ALA A 174 3.33 9.54 -15.34
C ALA A 174 2.23 9.38 -14.26
N ASN A 175 1.56 8.22 -14.17
CA ASN A 175 0.39 8.02 -13.30
C ASN A 175 0.68 7.22 -12.03
N ALA A 176 -0.27 7.17 -11.09
CA ALA A 176 -0.21 6.25 -9.95
C ALA A 176 -0.07 4.80 -10.47
N ALA A 177 0.95 4.12 -9.98
CA ALA A 177 1.49 2.90 -10.56
C ALA A 177 1.18 1.65 -9.73
N PHE A 178 0.73 1.82 -8.48
CA PHE A 178 0.54 0.76 -7.51
C PHE A 178 -0.78 0.91 -6.76
N ARG A 179 -1.58 -0.15 -6.82
CA ARG A 179 -2.87 -0.23 -6.16
C ARG A 179 -2.76 -0.27 -4.63
N SER A 180 -3.71 0.37 -3.95
CA SER A 180 -3.89 0.22 -2.50
C SER A 180 -4.64 -1.07 -2.13
N PHE A 181 -4.26 -1.67 -1.01
CA PHE A 181 -4.88 -2.88 -0.45
C PHE A 181 -5.46 -2.61 0.94
N PHE A 182 -6.40 -3.48 1.34
CA PHE A 182 -7.06 -3.41 2.64
C PHE A 182 -6.05 -3.46 3.80
N PRO A 183 -6.25 -2.68 4.88
CA PRO A 183 -5.38 -2.70 6.04
C PRO A 183 -5.34 -4.07 6.74
N THR A 184 -4.15 -4.56 7.08
CA THR A 184 -3.97 -5.82 7.81
C THR A 184 -2.89 -5.69 8.87
N ALA A 185 -2.86 -6.60 9.84
CA ALA A 185 -1.77 -6.66 10.83
C ALA A 185 -0.39 -6.90 10.18
N GLY A 186 -0.35 -7.58 9.01
CA GLY A 186 0.87 -7.83 8.23
C GLY A 186 1.19 -6.76 7.17
N GLY A 187 0.33 -5.75 7.00
CA GLY A 187 0.45 -4.76 5.93
C GLY A 187 1.60 -3.77 6.08
N PHE A 188 2.43 -3.93 7.11
CA PHE A 188 3.64 -3.13 7.34
C PHE A 188 4.76 -3.49 6.34
N VAL A 189 4.66 -4.64 5.67
CA VAL A 189 5.47 -5.00 4.51
C VAL A 189 4.58 -5.03 3.25
N ARG A 190 4.99 -4.30 2.21
CA ARG A 190 4.33 -4.33 0.90
C ARG A 190 5.35 -4.57 -0.21
N TYR A 191 5.24 -5.73 -0.86
CA TYR A 191 5.95 -6.03 -2.10
C TYR A 191 5.24 -5.37 -3.28
N LEU A 192 6.02 -4.75 -4.17
CA LEU A 192 5.54 -3.98 -5.30
C LEU A 192 6.28 -4.44 -6.57
N PRO A 193 5.58 -5.10 -7.52
CA PRO A 193 4.22 -5.63 -7.44
C PRO A 193 4.03 -6.71 -6.37
N ASN A 194 2.78 -7.15 -6.21
CA ASN A 194 2.38 -8.21 -5.29
C ASN A 194 3.26 -9.49 -5.44
N LEU A 195 3.86 -9.94 -4.34
CA LEU A 195 4.83 -11.04 -4.34
C LEU A 195 4.28 -12.34 -4.96
N PRO A 196 3.06 -12.83 -4.62
CA PRO A 196 2.46 -14.00 -5.27
C PRO A 196 2.42 -13.95 -6.80
N ASP A 197 2.20 -12.76 -7.37
CA ASP A 197 2.17 -12.58 -8.82
C ASP A 197 3.58 -12.59 -9.40
N LEU A 198 4.55 -11.96 -8.70
CA LEU A 198 5.96 -11.98 -9.07
C LEU A 198 6.54 -13.40 -9.10
N VAL A 199 6.30 -14.22 -8.07
CA VAL A 199 6.83 -15.60 -8.02
C VAL A 199 6.19 -16.54 -9.05
N GLN A 200 4.99 -16.19 -9.54
CA GLN A 200 4.28 -16.91 -10.59
C GLN A 200 4.52 -16.33 -11.99
N GLY A 201 5.21 -15.19 -12.11
CA GLY A 201 5.43 -14.49 -13.38
C GLY A 201 4.13 -13.96 -14.00
N LYS A 202 3.11 -13.69 -13.18
CA LYS A 202 1.83 -13.15 -13.65
C LYS A 202 1.96 -11.67 -13.97
N ALA A 203 1.31 -11.25 -15.04
CA ALA A 203 1.16 -9.83 -15.33
C ALA A 203 0.31 -9.17 -14.24
N THR A 204 0.77 -8.03 -13.73
CA THR A 204 0.06 -7.23 -12.73
C THR A 204 -0.49 -5.97 -13.39
N PRO A 205 -1.68 -6.03 -14.03
CA PRO A 205 -2.19 -4.92 -14.84
C PRO A 205 -2.49 -3.64 -14.03
N THR A 206 -2.44 -3.70 -12.70
CA THR A 206 -2.70 -2.58 -11.79
C THR A 206 -1.50 -2.21 -10.91
N GLU A 207 -0.36 -2.86 -11.11
CA GLU A 207 0.90 -2.60 -10.41
C GLU A 207 2.07 -2.65 -11.39
N ILE A 208 2.53 -1.48 -11.84
CA ILE A 208 3.47 -1.36 -12.95
C ILE A 208 4.78 -0.75 -12.49
N LEU A 209 5.85 -1.50 -12.73
CA LEU A 209 7.20 -1.02 -12.48
C LEU A 209 7.59 0.03 -13.52
N SER A 210 7.96 1.23 -13.05
CA SER A 210 8.32 2.34 -13.92
C SER A 210 9.56 2.03 -14.77
N LYS A 211 9.51 2.42 -16.05
CA LYS A 211 10.63 2.27 -16.98
C LYS A 211 11.54 3.50 -17.03
N GLN A 212 11.00 4.67 -16.71
CA GLN A 212 11.72 5.94 -16.76
C GLN A 212 12.01 6.46 -15.36
N SER A 213 12.94 7.41 -15.27
CA SER A 213 13.21 8.11 -14.02
C SER A 213 11.98 8.89 -13.56
N ARG A 214 11.56 8.67 -12.31
CA ARG A 214 10.49 9.43 -11.67
C ARG A 214 10.55 9.26 -10.16
N THR A 215 9.91 10.17 -9.45
CA THR A 215 9.66 10.01 -8.02
C THR A 215 8.30 9.36 -7.81
N LEU A 216 8.24 8.41 -6.89
CA LEU A 216 7.04 7.78 -6.36
C LEU A 216 6.88 8.23 -4.91
N ASN A 217 5.68 8.68 -4.56
CA ASN A 217 5.34 9.07 -3.20
C ASN A 217 4.40 8.03 -2.59
N PHE A 218 4.73 7.58 -1.38
CA PHE A 218 3.93 6.62 -0.62
C PHE A 218 3.64 7.14 0.78
N ALA A 219 2.60 6.59 1.42
CA ALA A 219 2.33 6.72 2.83
C ALA A 219 2.12 5.33 3.46
N LEU A 220 2.76 5.09 4.60
CA LEU A 220 2.36 4.01 5.50
C LEU A 220 1.28 4.56 6.43
N VAL A 221 0.05 4.10 6.25
CA VAL A 221 -1.08 4.47 7.12
C VAL A 221 -1.24 3.39 8.19
N VAL A 222 -1.27 3.82 9.45
CA VAL A 222 -1.40 2.93 10.60
C VAL A 222 -2.65 3.30 11.36
N ARG A 223 -3.50 2.29 11.59
CA ARG A 223 -4.76 2.42 12.31
C ARG A 223 -4.64 1.65 13.60
N ASP A 224 -4.90 2.35 14.68
CA ASP A 224 -5.22 1.76 15.96
C ASP A 224 -6.73 1.43 15.97
N ASN A 225 -7.03 0.14 16.16
CA ASN A 225 -8.38 -0.39 16.10
C ASN A 225 -9.07 -0.47 17.49
N SER A 226 -8.58 0.27 18.47
CA SER A 226 -9.20 0.42 19.79
C SER A 226 -10.68 0.77 19.67
N LYS A 227 -11.54 -0.11 20.21
CA LYS A 227 -13.01 -0.04 20.06
C LYS A 227 -13.64 1.24 20.61
N LEU A 228 -12.98 1.88 21.59
CA LEU A 228 -13.53 3.06 22.27
C LEU A 228 -12.87 4.36 21.84
N ALA A 229 -11.68 4.31 21.25
CA ALA A 229 -10.85 5.49 21.04
C ALA A 229 -9.75 5.30 19.97
N GLY A 230 -10.03 4.57 18.89
CA GLY A 230 -9.06 4.31 17.83
C GLY A 230 -8.42 5.58 17.25
N GLY A 231 -7.18 5.43 16.78
CA GLY A 231 -6.39 6.49 16.16
C GLY A 231 -5.94 6.14 14.76
N VAL A 232 -5.51 7.15 14.00
CA VAL A 232 -4.82 6.95 12.73
C VAL A 232 -3.71 7.98 12.60
N ASP A 233 -2.56 7.53 12.12
CA ASP A 233 -1.45 8.40 11.74
C ASP A 233 -0.73 7.77 10.53
N TRP A 234 0.15 8.54 9.89
CA TRP A 234 0.90 8.08 8.73
C TRP A 234 2.29 8.68 8.64
N ILE A 235 3.18 7.98 7.94
CA ILE A 235 4.49 8.50 7.55
C ILE A 235 4.68 8.40 6.04
N ASN A 236 5.16 9.48 5.43
CA ASN A 236 5.39 9.54 4.00
C ASN A 236 6.78 9.02 3.64
N ALA A 237 6.85 8.28 2.53
CA ALA A 237 8.08 7.79 1.94
C ALA A 237 8.21 8.26 0.48
N LYS A 238 9.44 8.58 0.08
CA LYS A 238 9.80 8.95 -1.28
C LYS A 238 10.75 7.90 -1.86
N VAL A 239 10.40 7.38 -3.03
CA VAL A 239 11.20 6.41 -3.78
C VAL A 239 11.49 6.97 -5.17
N ASN A 240 12.76 7.15 -5.49
CA ASN A 240 13.20 7.64 -6.80
C ASN A 240 13.55 6.44 -7.69
N VAL A 241 12.91 6.33 -8.84
CA VAL A 241 13.30 5.39 -9.87
C VAL A 241 14.40 6.01 -10.72
N LEU A 242 15.49 5.28 -10.95
CA LEU A 242 16.56 5.66 -11.86
C LEU A 242 16.41 4.91 -13.19
N GLY A 243 15.98 5.61 -14.24
CA GLY A 243 15.74 5.05 -15.58
C GLY A 243 16.97 4.56 -16.33
N THR A 244 18.18 4.94 -15.89
CA THR A 244 19.45 4.51 -16.48
C THR A 244 20.05 3.26 -15.82
N ALA A 245 19.39 2.70 -14.81
CA ALA A 245 19.76 1.46 -14.14
C ALA A 245 18.58 0.49 -14.13
N GLY A 246 18.86 -0.80 -13.99
CA GLY A 246 17.87 -1.87 -14.04
C GLY A 246 17.60 -2.42 -15.44
N PRO A 247 16.78 -3.48 -15.54
CA PRO A 247 16.17 -4.21 -14.42
C PRO A 247 17.19 -5.07 -13.67
N PHE A 248 17.17 -5.02 -12.34
CA PHE A 248 17.88 -5.98 -11.49
C PHE A 248 17.08 -7.29 -11.46
N LYS A 249 17.65 -8.37 -12.02
CA LYS A 249 16.91 -9.62 -12.26
C LYS A 249 17.81 -10.85 -12.11
N ILE A 250 17.24 -11.96 -11.64
CA ILE A 250 17.91 -13.25 -11.63
C ILE A 250 18.04 -13.76 -13.07
N THR A 251 19.25 -14.20 -13.43
CA THR A 251 19.58 -14.78 -14.75
C THR A 251 19.83 -16.28 -14.69
N ALA A 252 20.23 -16.83 -13.55
CA ALA A 252 20.29 -18.28 -13.34
C ALA A 252 19.91 -18.68 -11.90
N PRO A 253 19.18 -19.80 -11.71
CA PRO A 253 18.70 -20.71 -12.75
C PRO A 253 17.58 -20.11 -13.61
N ALA A 254 17.63 -20.32 -14.93
CA ALA A 254 16.66 -19.78 -15.89
C ALA A 254 15.48 -20.73 -16.17
N ALA A 255 15.63 -22.01 -15.84
CA ALA A 255 14.63 -23.06 -16.01
C ALA A 255 14.54 -23.92 -14.74
N ALA A 256 13.62 -24.88 -14.73
CA ALA A 256 13.50 -25.82 -13.62
C ALA A 256 14.80 -26.64 -13.45
N VAL A 257 15.24 -26.79 -12.21
CA VAL A 257 16.49 -27.50 -11.86
C VAL A 257 16.27 -28.40 -10.65
N SER A 258 17.08 -29.45 -10.55
CA SER A 258 17.15 -30.32 -9.38
C SER A 258 18.54 -30.21 -8.76
N TRP A 259 18.61 -29.80 -7.50
CA TRP A 259 19.83 -29.58 -6.75
C TRP A 259 19.97 -30.65 -5.67
N LYS A 260 21.16 -31.22 -5.55
CA LYS A 260 21.48 -32.13 -4.45
C LYS A 260 21.97 -31.34 -3.23
N VAL A 261 21.50 -31.67 -2.03
CA VAL A 261 22.00 -31.09 -0.78
C VAL A 261 23.53 -31.24 -0.72
N GLY A 262 24.21 -30.16 -0.32
CA GLY A 262 25.68 -30.11 -0.26
C GLY A 262 26.40 -29.94 -1.60
N SER A 263 25.69 -30.03 -2.74
CA SER A 263 26.30 -29.69 -4.03
C SER A 263 26.55 -28.17 -4.15
N SER A 264 27.54 -27.78 -4.95
CA SER A 264 27.78 -26.38 -5.30
C SER A 264 26.95 -26.02 -6.53
N GLN A 265 26.21 -24.91 -6.46
CA GLN A 265 25.37 -24.41 -7.54
C GLN A 265 25.63 -22.91 -7.73
N THR A 266 25.66 -22.46 -8.98
CA THR A 266 25.81 -21.03 -9.29
C THR A 266 24.44 -20.36 -9.39
N ILE A 267 24.27 -19.27 -8.65
CA ILE A 267 23.16 -18.33 -8.82
C ILE A 267 23.73 -17.07 -9.46
N SER A 268 23.09 -16.56 -10.52
CA SER A 268 23.51 -15.32 -11.18
C SER A 268 22.36 -14.35 -11.38
N TRP A 269 22.71 -13.07 -11.44
CA TRP A 269 21.79 -11.95 -11.65
C TRP A 269 22.45 -10.83 -12.44
N ASP A 270 21.61 -10.01 -13.07
CA ASP A 270 22.02 -8.78 -13.71
C ASP A 270 22.17 -7.69 -12.63
N VAL A 271 23.40 -7.22 -12.39
CA VAL A 271 23.68 -6.10 -11.48
C VAL A 271 23.03 -4.82 -11.99
N ALA A 272 22.91 -4.66 -13.31
CA ALA A 272 22.17 -3.60 -13.98
C ALA A 272 22.47 -2.17 -13.48
N GLY A 273 23.73 -1.87 -13.15
CA GLY A 273 24.16 -0.55 -12.67
C GLY A 273 23.73 -0.20 -11.23
N THR A 274 23.15 -1.14 -10.48
CA THR A 274 22.72 -0.92 -9.09
C THR A 274 23.88 -0.73 -8.11
N ASP A 275 25.07 -1.21 -8.47
CA ASP A 275 26.30 -1.05 -7.69
C ASP A 275 26.92 0.35 -7.85
N LYS A 276 26.42 1.17 -8.78
CA LYS A 276 26.92 2.53 -9.05
C LYS A 276 26.04 3.59 -8.38
N ALA A 277 26.63 4.76 -8.11
CA ALA A 277 25.87 5.92 -7.68
C ALA A 277 24.82 6.31 -8.74
N PRO A 278 23.63 6.78 -8.35
CA PRO A 278 23.19 7.07 -6.97
C PRO A 278 22.63 5.88 -6.17
N ILE A 279 22.48 4.68 -6.74
CA ILE A 279 21.90 3.51 -6.03
C ILE A 279 22.89 2.91 -5.03
N SER A 280 24.13 2.68 -5.45
CA SER A 280 25.28 2.29 -4.61
C SER A 280 25.10 0.99 -3.79
N THR A 281 24.32 0.03 -4.28
CA THR A 281 24.15 -1.26 -3.61
C THR A 281 25.38 -2.14 -3.81
N SER A 282 26.26 -2.18 -2.80
CA SER A 282 27.49 -2.97 -2.84
C SER A 282 27.30 -4.45 -2.47
N LYS A 283 26.19 -4.79 -1.80
CA LYS A 283 25.92 -6.12 -1.26
C LYS A 283 24.47 -6.54 -1.45
N VAL A 284 24.26 -7.85 -1.50
CA VAL A 284 22.93 -8.48 -1.59
C VAL A 284 22.81 -9.62 -0.57
N ASN A 285 21.57 -9.96 -0.22
CA ASN A 285 21.21 -11.17 0.51
C ASN A 285 20.60 -12.17 -0.48
N ILE A 286 20.86 -13.45 -0.25
CA ILE A 286 20.23 -14.55 -1.01
C ILE A 286 19.26 -15.25 -0.08
N LEU A 287 18.02 -15.40 -0.54
CA LEU A 287 16.95 -16.09 0.17
C LEU A 287 16.40 -17.23 -0.67
N LEU A 288 15.97 -18.29 0.01
CA LEU A 288 15.34 -19.46 -0.56
C LEU A 288 13.96 -19.65 0.08
N SER A 289 12.95 -19.82 -0.77
CA SER A 289 11.64 -20.33 -0.39
C SER A 289 11.59 -21.84 -0.58
N THR A 290 10.90 -22.55 0.31
CA THR A 290 10.55 -23.96 0.17
C THR A 290 9.05 -24.20 -0.06
N ASP A 291 8.26 -23.12 -0.15
CA ASP A 291 6.80 -23.10 -0.20
C ASP A 291 6.24 -22.31 -1.41
N ASN A 292 6.90 -22.46 -2.56
CA ASN A 292 6.53 -21.80 -3.82
C ASN A 292 6.49 -20.26 -3.76
N GLY A 293 7.33 -19.68 -2.91
CA GLY A 293 7.50 -18.23 -2.78
C GLY A 293 6.51 -17.56 -1.83
N ALA A 294 5.82 -18.32 -0.97
CA ALA A 294 4.97 -17.74 0.07
C ALA A 294 5.80 -17.17 1.23
N THR A 295 6.88 -17.85 1.62
CA THR A 295 7.87 -17.38 2.59
C THR A 295 9.29 -17.55 2.05
N PHE A 296 10.22 -16.75 2.54
CA PHE A 296 11.63 -16.76 2.11
C PHE A 296 12.55 -16.79 3.33
N HIS A 297 13.48 -17.75 3.34
CA HIS A 297 14.49 -17.91 4.38
C HIS A 297 15.85 -17.42 3.88
N MET A 298 16.55 -16.68 4.73
CA MET A 298 17.88 -16.17 4.43
C MET A 298 18.91 -17.30 4.44
N ILE A 299 19.61 -17.49 3.31
CA ILE A 299 20.62 -18.56 3.15
C ILE A 299 22.04 -18.02 3.00
N LYS A 300 22.19 -16.78 2.52
CA LYS A 300 23.45 -16.02 2.49
C LYS A 300 23.17 -14.55 2.74
N THR A 301 24.04 -13.90 3.49
CA THR A 301 23.93 -12.48 3.83
C THR A 301 25.10 -11.68 3.31
N ALA A 302 24.83 -10.43 2.96
CA ALA A 302 25.85 -9.41 2.72
C ALA A 302 26.95 -9.84 1.71
N VAL A 303 26.56 -10.59 0.68
CA VAL A 303 27.50 -11.04 -0.37
C VAL A 303 27.72 -9.93 -1.40
N PRO A 304 28.90 -9.82 -2.03
CA PRO A 304 29.17 -8.78 -3.01
C PRO A 304 28.14 -8.76 -4.15
N ASN A 305 27.69 -7.55 -4.54
CA ASN A 305 26.78 -7.37 -5.67
C ASN A 305 27.53 -7.46 -7.02
N THR A 306 28.09 -8.63 -7.32
CA THR A 306 28.97 -8.86 -8.49
C THR A 306 28.31 -9.66 -9.61
N GLY A 307 27.02 -9.99 -9.49
CA GLY A 307 26.23 -10.66 -10.53
C GLY A 307 26.25 -12.19 -10.49
N ALA A 308 27.06 -12.80 -9.61
CA ALA A 308 27.03 -14.25 -9.40
C ALA A 308 27.56 -14.63 -8.01
N ILE A 309 27.11 -15.77 -7.52
CA ILE A 309 27.62 -16.43 -6.32
C ILE A 309 27.58 -17.95 -6.49
N GLU A 310 28.57 -18.63 -5.92
CA GLU A 310 28.49 -20.07 -5.65
C GLU A 310 27.80 -20.32 -4.30
N LEU A 311 26.74 -21.13 -4.35
CA LEU A 311 25.96 -21.53 -3.20
C LEU A 311 26.14 -23.03 -2.97
N MET A 312 26.61 -23.39 -1.77
CA MET A 312 26.42 -24.75 -1.26
C MET A 312 24.94 -24.93 -0.91
N VAL A 313 24.29 -25.89 -1.56
CA VAL A 313 22.85 -26.12 -1.42
C VAL A 313 22.52 -26.55 0.01
N PRO A 314 21.69 -25.80 0.75
CA PRO A 314 21.34 -26.12 2.13
C PRO A 314 20.44 -27.36 2.20
N ASP A 315 20.38 -28.02 3.37
CA ASP A 315 19.45 -29.13 3.63
C ASP A 315 18.01 -28.60 3.87
N LEU A 316 17.44 -28.05 2.81
CA LEU A 316 16.09 -27.49 2.73
C LEU A 316 15.34 -28.16 1.58
N VAL A 317 15.02 -29.45 1.76
CA VAL A 317 14.34 -30.28 0.76
C VAL A 317 12.99 -29.66 0.36
N THR A 318 12.77 -29.52 -0.94
CA THR A 318 11.54 -28.96 -1.52
C THR A 318 11.40 -29.38 -2.98
N THR A 319 10.18 -29.31 -3.53
CA THR A 319 9.89 -29.49 -4.97
C THR A 319 9.41 -28.21 -5.64
N SER A 320 9.33 -27.10 -4.89
CA SER A 320 8.74 -25.83 -5.32
C SER A 320 9.61 -24.64 -4.92
N GLY A 321 10.93 -24.84 -4.82
CA GLY A 321 11.84 -23.82 -4.34
C GLY A 321 11.92 -22.60 -5.25
N LYS A 322 12.05 -21.42 -4.63
CA LYS A 322 12.22 -20.11 -5.31
C LYS A 322 13.39 -19.35 -4.69
N ILE A 323 14.16 -18.65 -5.52
CA ILE A 323 15.24 -17.77 -5.06
C ILE A 323 14.77 -16.32 -5.10
N MET A 324 15.16 -15.57 -4.08
CA MET A 324 15.11 -14.11 -4.06
C MET A 324 16.51 -13.55 -3.78
N ILE A 325 16.87 -12.49 -4.49
CA ILE A 325 18.07 -11.70 -4.26
C ILE A 325 17.63 -10.33 -3.81
N GLN A 326 17.90 -10.00 -2.55
CA GLN A 326 17.45 -8.77 -1.92
C GLN A 326 18.63 -7.82 -1.75
N ALA A 327 18.48 -6.55 -2.13
CA ALA A 327 19.50 -5.55 -1.88
C ALA A 327 19.75 -5.34 -0.37
N VAL A 328 21.02 -5.09 0.00
CA VAL A 328 21.36 -4.59 1.35
C VAL A 328 21.37 -3.06 1.31
N ASP A 329 20.86 -2.44 2.37
CA ASP A 329 20.70 -0.98 2.51
C ASP A 329 19.85 -0.32 1.40
N ASN A 330 19.07 -1.12 0.67
CA ASN A 330 18.11 -0.67 -0.33
C ASN A 330 16.86 -1.56 -0.30
N ILE A 331 15.79 -1.14 -0.99
CA ILE A 331 14.46 -1.77 -0.92
C ILE A 331 14.14 -2.66 -2.14
N PHE A 332 14.98 -2.64 -3.18
CA PHE A 332 14.75 -3.43 -4.38
C PHE A 332 15.20 -4.89 -4.21
N PHE A 333 14.60 -5.78 -4.99
CA PHE A 333 14.94 -7.19 -5.03
C PHE A 333 14.65 -7.79 -6.41
N ALA A 334 15.20 -8.97 -6.65
CA ALA A 334 14.82 -9.85 -7.75
C ALA A 334 14.28 -11.16 -7.19
N VAL A 335 13.26 -11.74 -7.83
CA VAL A 335 12.70 -13.03 -7.45
C VAL A 335 12.50 -13.92 -8.69
N GLY A 336 12.80 -15.21 -8.55
CA GLY A 336 12.70 -16.16 -9.65
C GLY A 336 11.24 -16.50 -9.96
N SER A 337 10.75 -16.05 -11.11
CA SER A 337 9.39 -16.38 -11.57
C SER A 337 9.34 -17.72 -12.34
N ALA A 338 10.29 -17.96 -13.25
CA ALA A 338 10.27 -19.10 -14.17
C ALA A 338 10.85 -20.39 -13.59
N ALA A 339 12.00 -20.33 -12.90
CA ALA A 339 12.64 -21.52 -12.37
C ALA A 339 11.88 -22.07 -11.15
N LYS A 340 11.64 -23.38 -11.16
CA LYS A 340 11.29 -24.17 -9.98
C LYS A 340 12.53 -24.96 -9.56
N ILE A 341 12.92 -24.83 -8.31
CA ILE A 341 14.11 -25.52 -7.77
C ILE A 341 13.62 -26.67 -6.91
N SER A 342 13.94 -27.89 -7.32
CA SER A 342 13.81 -29.06 -6.45
C SER A 342 15.11 -29.26 -5.70
N ILE A 343 15.06 -29.43 -4.38
CA ILE A 343 16.21 -29.78 -3.55
C ILE A 343 16.00 -31.21 -3.04
N VAL A 344 16.93 -32.09 -3.35
CA VAL A 344 16.90 -33.53 -3.01
C VAL A 344 18.16 -33.92 -2.24
N LYS A 345 18.09 -35.00 -1.46
CA LYS A 345 19.24 -35.50 -0.68
C LYS A 345 20.30 -36.18 -1.53
#